data_AF-K7RQW1-F1
#
_entry.id   AF-K7RQW1-F1
#
_cell.length_a   1.000
_cell.length_b   1.000
_cell.length_c   1.000
_cell.angle_alpha   90.00
_cell.angle_beta   90.00
_cell.angle_gamma   90.00
#
_symmetry.space_group_name_H-M   'P 1'
#
loop_
_entity.id
_entity.type
_entity.pdbx_description
1 polymer ?
#
loop_
_entity_poly.entity_id
_entity_poly.type
_entity_poly.pdbx_seq_one_letter_code
_entity_poly.pdbx_strand_id
1 'polypeptide(L)'
;MNHGSIGLVAERCTSCMICARQCPVWCIRIDSHTERRGAPEDRRPRSVKVLDRFEIDWGVCMFCGICITDCPFDALEWQDGRVRTADARPGLRQLWEPDEPIGPGTADGQR
;
A
#
# COMPACT_ATOMS: atom_id res chain seq x y z
N MET A 1 -4.54 11.05 18.10
CA MET A 1 -4.16 10.29 16.90
C MET A 1 -3.09 11.08 16.18
N ASN A 2 -1.89 10.51 16.03
CA ASN A 2 -0.78 11.13 15.32
C ASN A 2 -0.79 10.59 13.88
N HIS A 3 -1.05 11.43 12.89
CA HIS A 3 -0.98 11.01 11.49
C HIS A 3 0.50 10.99 11.06
N GLY A 4 1.02 9.80 10.78
CA GLY A 4 2.37 9.58 10.29
C GLY A 4 2.41 9.21 8.80
N SER A 5 3.43 8.46 8.41
CA SER A 5 3.40 7.74 7.13
C SER A 5 2.37 6.60 7.19
N ILE A 6 1.97 6.10 6.02
CA ILE A 6 1.00 5.02 5.88
C ILE A 6 1.75 3.79 5.40
N GLY A 7 1.61 2.71 6.16
CA GLY A 7 2.15 1.39 5.82
C GLY A 7 1.06 0.51 5.22
N LEU A 8 1.46 -0.37 4.31
CA LEU A 8 0.66 -1.48 3.80
C LEU A 8 0.86 -2.70 4.71
N VAL A 9 -0.15 -3.54 4.90
CA VAL A 9 0.03 -4.91 5.41
C VAL A 9 -0.26 -5.83 4.24
N ALA A 10 0.77 -6.19 3.48
CA ALA A 10 0.61 -6.79 2.15
C ALA A 10 -0.20 -8.10 2.18
N GLU A 11 -0.03 -8.91 3.22
CA GLU A 11 -0.78 -10.14 3.45
C GLU A 11 -2.30 -9.92 3.56
N ARG A 12 -2.73 -8.73 3.97
CA ARG A 12 -4.14 -8.35 4.08
C ARG A 12 -4.67 -7.67 2.82
N CYS A 13 -3.80 -7.21 1.93
CA CYS A 13 -4.20 -6.53 0.71
C CYS A 13 -4.76 -7.51 -0.32
N THR A 14 -5.99 -7.29 -0.76
CA THR A 14 -6.66 -8.12 -1.78
C THR A 14 -6.66 -7.48 -3.17
N SER A 15 -5.93 -6.37 -3.35
CA SER A 15 -5.91 -5.59 -4.60
C SER A 15 -7.32 -5.19 -5.09
N CYS A 16 -8.23 -4.90 -4.14
CA CYS A 16 -9.62 -4.50 -4.41
C CYS A 16 -9.76 -3.07 -4.97
N MET A 17 -8.68 -2.28 -4.92
CA MET A 17 -8.60 -0.90 -5.42
C MET A 17 -9.50 0.11 -4.69
N ILE A 18 -10.04 -0.21 -3.51
CA ILE A 18 -10.93 0.72 -2.79
C ILE A 18 -10.14 1.93 -2.30
N CYS A 19 -9.02 1.73 -1.60
CA CYS A 19 -8.16 2.81 -1.11
C CYS A 19 -7.69 3.75 -2.24
N ALA A 20 -7.31 3.20 -3.39
CA ALA A 20 -6.91 3.99 -4.56
C ALA A 20 -8.07 4.84 -5.12
N ARG A 21 -9.28 4.29 -5.18
CA ARG A 21 -10.47 4.99 -5.69
C ARG A 21 -11.04 6.02 -4.73
N GLN A 22 -10.91 5.80 -3.43
CA GLN A 22 -11.42 6.72 -2.40
C GLN A 22 -10.43 7.84 -2.06
N CYS A 23 -9.17 7.74 -2.51
CA CYS A 23 -8.19 8.78 -2.26
C CYS A 23 -8.59 10.09 -2.97
N PRO A 24 -8.83 11.20 -2.25
CA PRO A 24 -9.34 12.45 -2.84
C PRO A 24 -8.34 13.09 -3.82
N VAL A 25 -7.06 12.75 -3.69
CA VAL A 25 -5.96 13.28 -4.50
C VAL A 25 -5.30 12.20 -5.37
N TRP A 26 -5.88 10.99 -5.41
CA TRP A 26 -5.43 9.89 -6.30
C TRP A 26 -3.94 9.57 -6.15
N CYS A 27 -3.41 9.68 -4.92
CA CYS A 27 -1.99 9.49 -4.64
C CYS A 27 -1.56 8.02 -4.55
N ILE A 28 -2.50 7.07 -4.62
CA ILE A 28 -2.23 5.63 -4.47
C ILE A 28 -2.34 4.96 -5.83
N ARG A 29 -1.32 4.18 -6.20
CA ARG A 29 -1.34 3.36 -7.41
C ARG A 29 -1.10 1.90 -7.04
N ILE A 30 -1.91 1.02 -7.63
CA ILE A 30 -1.89 -0.41 -7.36
C ILE A 30 -1.87 -1.16 -8.69
N ASP A 31 -0.92 -2.07 -8.84
CA ASP A 31 -0.89 -3.05 -9.92
C ASP A 31 -1.12 -4.44 -9.34
N SER A 32 -1.83 -5.28 -10.08
CA SER A 32 -2.16 -6.65 -9.66
C SER A 32 -2.40 -7.55 -10.85
N HIS A 33 -1.99 -8.81 -10.75
CA HIS A 33 -2.36 -9.87 -11.67
C HIS A 33 -3.44 -10.77 -11.07
N THR A 34 -4.06 -11.58 -11.92
CA THR A 34 -5.05 -12.57 -11.49
C THR A 34 -4.44 -13.95 -11.52
N GLU A 35 -4.44 -14.63 -10.38
CA GLU A 35 -4.08 -16.03 -10.27
C GLU A 35 -5.34 -16.90 -10.14
N ARG A 36 -5.23 -18.13 -10.63
CA ARG A 36 -6.24 -19.16 -10.44
C ARG A 36 -5.80 -20.05 -9.29
N ARG A 37 -6.49 -19.97 -8.15
CA ARG A 37 -6.29 -20.85 -6.99
C ARG A 37 -7.33 -21.96 -6.94
N GLY A 38 -6.87 -23.17 -6.66
CA GLY A 38 -7.68 -24.39 -6.61
C GLY A 38 -6.95 -25.56 -7.23
N ALA A 39 -7.37 -26.77 -6.89
CA ALA A 39 -6.87 -27.98 -7.52
C ALA A 39 -7.30 -28.04 -9.00
N PRO A 40 -6.55 -28.70 -9.89
CA PRO A 40 -6.97 -28.89 -11.28
C PRO A 40 -8.35 -29.55 -11.42
N GLU A 41 -8.75 -30.35 -10.44
CA GLU A 41 -10.03 -31.07 -10.38
C GLU A 41 -11.21 -30.20 -9.89
N ASP A 42 -10.95 -28.99 -9.39
CA ASP A 42 -12.01 -28.12 -8.88
C ASP A 42 -12.93 -27.70 -10.02
N ARG A 43 -14.23 -28.02 -9.88
CA ARG A 43 -15.28 -27.61 -10.83
C ARG A 43 -15.36 -26.11 -11.05
N ARG A 44 -14.92 -25.30 -10.08
CA ARG A 44 -14.90 -23.84 -10.17
C ARG A 44 -13.67 -23.28 -9.44
N PRO A 45 -12.52 -23.22 -10.10
CA PRO A 45 -11.33 -22.64 -9.50
C PRO A 45 -11.57 -21.14 -9.25
N ARG A 46 -11.02 -20.62 -8.15
CA ARG A 46 -11.22 -19.23 -7.75
C ARG A 46 -10.17 -18.34 -8.42
N SER A 47 -10.64 -17.28 -9.07
CA SER A 47 -9.76 -16.19 -9.50
C SER A 47 -9.51 -15.26 -8.32
N VAL A 48 -8.25 -15.09 -7.95
CA VAL A 48 -7.81 -14.17 -6.91
C VAL A 48 -6.89 -13.12 -7.51
N LYS A 49 -6.96 -11.89 -7.02
CA LYS A 49 -5.98 -10.87 -7.38
C LYS A 49 -4.79 -10.97 -6.44
N VAL A 50 -3.60 -10.89 -7.00
CA VAL A 50 -2.34 -10.86 -6.26
C VAL A 50 -1.69 -9.50 -6.49
N LEU A 51 -1.23 -8.87 -5.41
CA LEU A 51 -0.61 -7.56 -5.45
C LEU A 51 0.77 -7.64 -6.11
N ASP A 52 1.00 -6.84 -7.15
CA ASP A 52 2.31 -6.71 -7.81
C ASP A 52 3.04 -5.46 -7.35
N ARG A 53 2.28 -4.37 -7.17
CA ARG A 53 2.83 -3.07 -6.80
C ARG A 53 1.83 -2.29 -5.99
N PHE A 54 2.32 -1.64 -4.95
CA PHE A 54 1.59 -0.61 -4.21
C PHE A 54 2.50 0.61 -4.07
N GLU A 55 1.98 1.79 -4.39
CA GLU A 55 2.71 3.04 -4.31
C GLU A 55 1.85 4.12 -3.68
N ILE A 56 2.44 4.95 -2.82
CA ILE A 56 1.86 6.21 -2.33
C ILE A 56 2.77 7.36 -2.73
N ASP A 57 2.25 8.35 -3.45
CA ASP A 57 2.93 9.62 -3.72
C ASP A 57 2.70 10.61 -2.57
N TRP A 58 3.69 10.72 -1.68
CA TRP A 58 3.63 11.66 -0.55
C TRP A 58 3.77 13.12 -0.97
N GLY A 59 4.20 13.41 -2.19
CA GLY A 59 4.26 14.78 -2.71
C GLY A 59 2.88 15.38 -2.99
N VAL A 60 1.82 14.56 -2.99
CA VAL A 60 0.43 15.00 -3.17
C VAL A 60 -0.53 14.48 -2.09
N CYS A 61 -0.14 13.48 -1.28
CA CYS A 61 -0.94 12.98 -0.17
C CYS A 61 -1.27 14.08 0.84
N MET A 62 -2.53 14.17 1.27
CA MET A 62 -3.01 15.14 2.26
C MET A 62 -3.21 14.57 3.67
N PHE A 63 -2.75 13.34 3.93
CA PHE A 63 -2.82 12.70 5.25
C PHE A 63 -4.24 12.62 5.86
N CYS A 64 -5.25 12.38 5.02
CA CYS A 64 -6.66 12.31 5.44
C CYS A 64 -7.05 11.01 6.15
N GLY A 65 -6.31 9.92 5.93
CA GLY A 65 -6.60 8.61 6.54
C GLY A 65 -7.78 7.84 5.91
N ILE A 66 -8.44 8.37 4.86
CA ILE A 66 -9.58 7.68 4.21
C ILE A 66 -9.19 6.29 3.72
N CYS A 67 -8.00 6.14 3.15
CA CYS A 67 -7.52 4.83 2.68
C CYS A 67 -7.33 3.79 3.79
N ILE A 68 -7.11 4.22 5.03
CA ILE A 68 -7.05 3.36 6.21
C ILE A 68 -8.49 2.98 6.60
N THR A 69 -9.35 3.97 6.82
CA THR A 69 -10.73 3.75 7.29
C THR A 69 -11.58 2.95 6.31
N ASP A 70 -11.42 3.18 5.00
CA ASP A 70 -12.22 2.54 3.96
C ASP A 70 -11.65 1.19 3.51
N CYS A 71 -10.46 0.79 3.97
CA CYS A 71 -9.91 -0.51 3.62
C CYS A 71 -10.71 -1.61 4.34
N PRO A 72 -11.48 -2.45 3.64
CA PRO A 72 -12.33 -3.45 4.31
C PRO A 72 -11.54 -4.65 4.84
N PHE A 73 -10.22 -4.63 4.71
CA PHE A 73 -9.30 -5.70 5.11
C PHE A 73 -8.23 -5.20 6.08
N ASP A 74 -8.31 -3.95 6.56
CA ASP A 74 -7.30 -3.35 7.45
C ASP A 74 -5.87 -3.53 6.93
N ALA A 75 -5.71 -3.34 5.62
CA ALA A 75 -4.43 -3.51 4.92
C ALA A 75 -3.60 -2.22 4.90
N LEU A 76 -4.10 -1.11 5.45
CA LEU A 76 -3.37 0.14 5.56
C LEU A 76 -3.46 0.66 6.99
N GLU A 77 -2.36 1.18 7.51
CA GLU A 77 -2.28 1.69 8.88
C GLU A 77 -1.35 2.88 9.00
N TRP A 78 -1.58 3.72 10.01
CA TRP A 78 -0.64 4.77 10.38
C TRP A 78 0.61 4.14 10.99
N GLN A 79 1.77 4.59 10.53
CA GLN A 79 3.07 4.25 11.08
C GLN A 79 3.55 5.38 11.99
N ASP A 80 4.35 5.06 13.00
CA ASP A 80 4.91 6.06 13.93
C ASP A 80 5.96 6.97 13.25
N GLY A 81 6.53 6.53 12.11
CA GLY A 81 7.50 7.29 11.34
C GLY A 81 6.89 8.37 10.45
N ARG A 82 7.60 9.49 10.28
CA ARG A 82 7.26 10.51 9.27
C ARG A 82 7.60 10.03 7.87
N VAL A 83 7.00 10.66 6.87
CA VAL A 83 7.38 10.47 5.46
C VAL A 83 8.87 10.76 5.28
N ARG A 84 9.54 9.86 4.54
CA ARG A 84 10.96 10.00 4.18
C ARG A 84 11.20 11.30 3.41
N THR A 85 12.27 12.00 3.76
CA THR A 85 12.72 13.19 3.01
C THR A 85 13.34 12.77 1.68
N ALA A 86 13.21 13.61 0.66
CA ALA A 86 13.82 13.39 -0.63
C ALA A 86 14.21 14.73 -1.28
N ASP A 87 15.29 14.72 -2.06
CA ASP A 87 15.81 15.91 -2.76
C ASP A 87 14.95 16.33 -3.96
N ALA A 88 14.06 15.45 -4.43
CA ALA A 88 13.16 15.70 -5.54
C ALA A 88 11.82 14.98 -5.35
N ARG A 89 10.74 15.52 -5.96
CA ARG A 89 9.38 14.95 -5.86
C ARG A 89 9.30 13.45 -6.16
N PRO A 90 9.97 12.88 -7.19
CA PRO A 90 9.91 11.44 -7.42
C PRO A 90 10.38 10.60 -6.23
N GLY A 91 11.30 11.11 -5.41
CA GLY A 91 11.77 10.42 -4.20
C GLY A 91 10.78 10.46 -3.03
N LEU A 92 9.68 11.22 -3.15
CA LEU A 92 8.56 11.18 -2.18
C LEU A 92 7.55 10.06 -2.51
N ARG A 93 7.78 9.26 -3.56
CA ARG A 93 6.96 8.08 -3.83
C ARG A 93 7.48 6.93 -3.01
N GLN A 94 6.65 6.46 -2.08
CA GLN A 94 6.93 5.24 -1.34
C GLN A 94 6.37 4.06 -2.14
N LEU A 95 7.27 3.17 -2.54
CA LEU A 95 6.95 1.88 -3.14
C LEU A 95 6.95 0.81 -2.05
N TRP A 96 5.96 -0.07 -2.10
CA TRP A 96 6.01 -1.33 -1.37
C TRP A 96 6.98 -2.28 -2.06
N GLU A 97 7.90 -2.87 -1.29
CA GLU A 97 8.80 -3.93 -1.74
C GLU A 97 8.43 -5.24 -1.00
N PRO A 98 8.36 -6.39 -1.72
CA PRO A 98 7.90 -7.66 -1.13
C PRO A 98 8.82 -8.24 -0.06
N ASP A 99 10.09 -7.83 -0.05
CA ASP A 99 11.12 -8.36 0.86
C ASP A 99 11.49 -7.42 2.02
N GLU A 100 10.95 -6.19 2.07
CA GLU A 100 11.21 -5.23 3.15
C GLU A 100 10.00 -5.12 4.09
N PRO A 101 10.19 -5.23 5.42
CA PRO A 101 9.10 -5.10 6.38
C PRO A 101 8.44 -3.73 6.25
N ILE A 102 7.11 -3.73 6.31
CA ILE A 102 6.33 -2.55 5.97
C ILE A 102 6.27 -1.62 7.19
N GLY A 103 7.19 -0.67 7.21
CA GLY A 103 7.36 0.36 8.21
C GLY A 103 8.52 1.27 7.78
N PRO A 104 8.76 2.42 8.45
CA PRO A 104 9.91 3.23 8.12
C PRO A 104 11.13 2.33 8.27
N GLY A 105 11.83 2.07 7.16
CA GLY A 105 13.03 1.25 7.14
C GLY A 105 13.85 1.56 8.38
N THR A 106 14.28 0.50 9.05
CA THR A 106 15.15 0.54 10.22
C THR A 106 16.07 1.75 10.12
N ALA A 107 16.11 2.52 11.20
CA ALA A 107 16.93 3.71 11.34
C ALA A 107 18.40 3.42 10.97
N ASP A 108 18.73 3.50 9.70
CA ASP A 108 20.08 3.46 9.17
C ASP A 108 20.18 4.56 8.11
N GLY A 109 20.85 5.64 8.50
CA GLY A 109 21.37 6.63 7.57
C GLY A 109 20.54 7.88 7.37
N GLN A 110 20.04 8.50 8.44
CA GLN A 110 19.86 9.96 8.42
C GLN A 110 21.24 10.60 8.34
N ARG A 111 21.60 11.12 7.17
CA ARG A 111 22.65 12.12 7.02
C ARG A 111 22.13 13.28 6.18
#